data_AF-A0A4P5VHK6-F1
#
_entry.id   AF-A0A4P5VHK6-F1
#
_cell.length_a   1.000
_cell.length_b   1.000
_cell.length_c   1.000
_cell.angle_alpha   90.00
_cell.angle_beta   90.00
_cell.angle_gamma   90.00
#
_symmetry.space_group_name_H-M   'P 1'
#
loop_
_entity.id
_entity.type
_entity.pdbx_description
1 polymer ?
#
loop_
_entity_poly.entity_id
_entity_poly.type
_entity_poly.pdbx_seq_one_letter_code
_entity_poly.pdbx_strand_id
1 'polypeptide(L)' 'MATLDPITVTPDTMAATALDLMERNGKRTISVLPVVDPADPGRLLGLLRLHDLVQAGLGNP' A
#
# COMPACT_ATOMS: atom_id res chain seq x y z
N MET A 1 -10.86 -4.93 -14.27
CA MET A 1 -10.99 -6.29 -13.69
C MET A 1 -10.38 -6.26 -12.30
N ALA A 2 -11.07 -6.83 -11.30
CA ALA A 2 -10.59 -6.88 -9.92
C ALA A 2 -9.70 -8.11 -9.69
N THR A 3 -8.75 -8.02 -8.75
CA THR A 3 -7.96 -9.17 -8.26
C THR A 3 -8.65 -9.79 -7.05
N LEU A 4 -8.53 -11.11 -6.90
CA LEU A 4 -8.98 -11.83 -5.69
C LEU A 4 -7.91 -11.85 -4.59
N ASP A 5 -6.69 -11.45 -4.92
CA ASP A 5 -5.53 -11.43 -4.04
C ASP A 5 -4.88 -10.03 -4.10
N PRO A 6 -5.46 -9.03 -3.43
CA PRO A 6 -4.86 -7.70 -3.35
C PRO A 6 -3.69 -7.72 -2.37
N ILE A 7 -2.61 -7.02 -2.71
CA ILE A 7 -1.53 -6.76 -1.76
C ILE A 7 -2.02 -5.71 -0.76
N THR A 8 -1.98 -6.04 0.53
CA THR A 8 -2.47 -5.20 1.63
C THR A 8 -1.36 -4.87 2.62
N VAL A 9 -1.56 -3.82 3.42
CA VAL A 9 -0.69 -3.45 4.54
C VAL A 9 -1.52 -3.23 5.80
N THR A 10 -0.85 -3.10 6.95
CA THR A 10 -1.50 -2.75 8.23
C THR A 10 -1.20 -1.30 8.61
N PRO A 11 -1.97 -0.68 9.54
CA PRO A 11 -1.73 0.69 9.98
C PRO A 11 -0.32 0.95 10.54
N ASP A 12 0.30 -0.08 11.12
CA ASP A 12 1.64 -0.01 11.70
C ASP A 12 2.77 -0.19 10.67
N THR A 13 2.43 -0.43 9.40
CA THR A 13 3.42 -0.58 8.33
C THR A 13 4.11 0.76 8.07
N MET A 14 5.44 0.77 8.10
CA MET A 14 6.21 1.98 7.78
C MET A 14 5.89 2.47 6.37
N ALA A 15 5.67 3.78 6.22
CA ALA A 15 5.34 4.39 4.94
C ALA A 15 6.39 4.15 3.85
N ALA A 16 7.68 4.10 4.22
CA ALA A 16 8.77 3.75 3.31
C ALA A 16 8.69 2.29 2.81
N THR A 17 8.30 1.36 3.69
CA THR A 17 8.09 -0.05 3.31
C THR A 17 6.87 -0.20 2.41
N ALA A 18 5.79 0.52 2.71
CA ALA A 18 4.61 0.56 1.85
C ALA A 18 4.95 1.14 0.47
N LEU A 19 5.78 2.18 0.40
CA LEU A 19 6.25 2.75 -0.86
C LEU A 19 7.07 1.74 -1.68
N ASP A 20 8.02 1.04 -1.05
CA ASP A 20 8.83 0.02 -1.73
C ASP A 20 7.95 -1.11 -2.29
N LEU A 21 6.94 -1.55 -1.54
CA LEU A 21 5.93 -2.52 -2.00
C LEU A 21 5.13 -2.00 -3.20
N MET A 22 4.79 -0.71 -3.21
CA MET A 22 4.07 -0.07 -4.31
C MET A 22 4.91 0.05 -5.57
N GLU A 23 6.20 0.37 -5.43
CA GLU A 23 7.12 0.57 -6.53
C GLU A 23 7.64 -0.75 -7.11
N ARG A 24 7.95 -1.73 -6.25
CA ARG A 24 8.68 -2.96 -6.61
C ARG A 24 7.78 -4.19 -6.74
N ASN A 25 6.52 -4.01 -7.15
CA ASN A 25 5.59 -5.12 -7.36
C ASN A 25 5.78 -5.87 -8.70
N GLY A 26 7.03 -6.14 -9.09
CA GLY A 26 7.46 -7.02 -10.18
C GLY A 26 6.95 -6.67 -11.60
N LYS A 27 5.64 -6.81 -11.85
CA LYS A 27 4.99 -6.61 -13.15
C LYS A 27 4.48 -5.20 -13.37
N ARG A 28 3.97 -4.52 -12.32
CA ARG A 28 3.43 -3.15 -12.39
C ARG A 28 3.43 -2.49 -11.01
N THR A 29 3.62 -1.18 -11.00
CA THR A 29 3.42 -0.33 -9.83
C THR A 29 1.98 -0.44 -9.30
N ILE A 30 1.85 -0.41 -7.98
CA ILE A 30 0.57 -0.37 -7.28
C ILE A 30 0.29 1.07 -6.88
N SER A 31 -0.78 1.67 -7.40
CA SER A 31 -1.15 3.04 -7.06
C SER A 31 -1.89 3.17 -5.72
N VAL A 32 -2.48 2.08 -5.22
CA VAL A 32 -3.27 2.05 -3.99
C VAL A 32 -3.07 0.73 -3.24
N LEU A 33 -2.73 0.81 -1.94
CA LEU A 33 -2.70 -0.31 -1.01
C LEU A 33 -3.91 -0.24 -0.07
N PRO A 34 -4.71 -1.31 0.04
CA PRO A 34 -5.68 -1.44 1.12
C PRO A 34 -4.96 -1.59 2.46
N VAL A 35 -5.43 -0.83 3.45
CA VAL A 35 -5.02 -0.96 4.84
C VAL A 35 -6.05 -1.82 5.55
N VAL A 36 -5.64 -2.96 6.10
CA VAL A 36 -6.54 -3.93 6.75
C VAL A 36 -6.23 -4.08 8.24
N ASP A 37 -7.19 -4.61 8.99
CA ASP A 37 -7.04 -4.87 10.41
C ASP A 37 -6.00 -6.00 10.62
N PRO A 38 -4.96 -5.81 11.45
CA PRO A 38 -3.99 -6.87 11.75
C PRO A 38 -4.64 -8.12 12.37
N ALA A 39 -5.72 -7.95 13.14
CA ALA A 39 -6.44 -9.05 13.77
C ALA A 39 -7.47 -9.71 12.83
N ASP A 40 -7.88 -9.02 11.78
CA ASP A 40 -8.82 -9.51 10.77
C ASP A 40 -8.49 -8.93 9.38
N PRO A 41 -7.69 -9.65 8.56
CA PRO A 41 -7.31 -9.18 7.22
C PRO A 41 -8.48 -8.97 6.25
N GLY A 42 -9.66 -9.54 6.54
CA GLY A 42 -10.87 -9.31 5.74
C GLY A 42 -11.50 -7.95 6.01
N ARG A 43 -11.14 -7.29 7.11
CA ARG A 43 -11.66 -5.99 7.51
C ARG A 43 -10.82 -4.86 6.94
N LEU A 44 -11.39 -4.15 5.96
CA LEU A 44 -10.80 -2.92 5.42
C LEU A 44 -10.88 -1.79 6.44
N LEU A 45 -9.73 -1.19 6.76
CA LEU A 45 -9.62 -0.01 7.60
C LEU A 45 -9.47 1.28 6.77
N GLY A 46 -8.85 1.20 5.60
CA GLY A 46 -8.66 2.38 4.74
C GLY A 46 -7.86 2.09 3.47
N LEU A 47 -7.47 3.16 2.77
CA LEU A 47 -6.67 3.09 1.55
C LEU A 47 -5.46 4.02 1.68
N LEU A 48 -4.29 3.53 1.24
CA LEU A 48 -3.07 4.30 1.12
C LEU A 48 -2.72 4.46 -0.36
N ARG A 49 -2.58 5.70 -0.85
CA ARG A 49 -2.26 5.96 -2.25
C ARG A 49 -0.79 6.34 -2.42
N LEU A 50 -0.20 5.89 -3.54
CA LEU A 50 1.19 6.17 -3.89
C LEU A 50 1.45 7.67 -3.95
N HIS A 51 0.51 8.41 -4.55
CA HIS A 51 0.60 9.86 -4.69
C HIS A 51 0.63 10.59 -3.35
N ASP A 52 -0.09 10.10 -2.34
CA ASP A 52 -0.12 10.73 -1.02
C ASP A 52 1.26 10.56 -0.34
N LEU A 53 1.90 9.40 -0.50
CA LEU A 53 3.27 9.15 -0.02
C LEU A 53 4.31 10.02 -0.73
N VAL A 54 4.23 10.12 -2.05
CA VAL A 54 5.14 10.96 -2.85
C VAL A 54 4.98 12.44 -2.49
N GLN A 55 3.74 12.93 -2.34
CA GLN A 55 3.47 14.31 -1.93
C GLN A 55 3.94 14.61 -0.50
N ALA A 56 3.92 13.61 0.38
CA ALA A 56 4.49 13.72 1.72
C ALA A 56 6.03 13.71 1.73
N GLY A 57 6.68 13.54 0.58
CA GLY A 57 8.14 13.59 0.43
C GLY A 57 8.85 12.25 0.67
N LEU A 58 8.14 11.12 0.61
CA LEU A 58 8.71 9.79 0.88
C LEU A 58 9.41 9.12 -0.32
N GLY A 59 9.47 9.76 -1.49
CA GLY A 59 10.16 9.23 -2.67
C GLY A 59 11.67 9.51 -2.69
N ASN A 60 12.43 8.72 -3.47
CA ASN A 60 13.84 9.04 -3.74
C ASN A 60 13.93 10.39 -4.49
N PRO A 61 14.83 11.31 -4.12
CA PRO A 61 15.07 12.53 -4.90
C PRO A 61 15.59 12.24 -6.30
#